data_AF-A0A847NIC8-F1
#
_entry.id   AF-A0A847NIC8-F1
#
_cell.length_a   1.000
_cell.length_b   1.000
_cell.length_c   1.000
_cell.angle_alpha   90.00
_cell.angle_beta   90.00
_cell.angle_gamma   90.00
#
_symmetry.space_group_name_H-M   'P 1'
#
loop_
_entity.id
_entity.type
_entity.pdbx_description
1 polymer ?
#
loop_
_entity_poly.entity_id
_entity_poly.type
_entity_poly.pdbx_seq_one_letter_code
_entity_poly.pdbx_strand_id
1 'polypeptide(L)'
;MKYTFYGKNDTIIYIESEEVLIRDTQSALDLMATIIFEKNCNKIILDKELICEDFFILSTGIAGEILQKFINYSAKLAIIGDFS
;
A
#
# COMPACT_ATOMS: atom_id res chain seq x y z
N MET A 1 6.80 8.91 -8.64
CA MET A 1 6.73 7.52 -8.15
C MET A 1 7.80 6.69 -8.83
N LYS A 2 8.57 5.94 -8.04
CA LYS A 2 9.59 4.99 -8.49
C LYS A 2 9.25 3.61 -7.92
N TYR A 3 9.51 2.57 -8.71
CA TYR A 3 9.20 1.18 -8.36
C TYR A 3 10.47 0.36 -8.32
N THR A 4 10.66 -0.37 -7.23
CA THR A 4 11.76 -1.32 -7.06
C THR A 4 11.17 -2.71 -6.83
N PHE A 5 11.61 -3.69 -7.62
CA PHE A 5 11.10 -5.06 -7.53
C PHE A 5 12.01 -5.93 -6.67
N TYR A 6 11.39 -6.83 -5.89
CA TYR A 6 12.07 -7.74 -4.98
C TYR A 6 11.51 -9.17 -5.09
N GLY A 7 12.30 -10.14 -4.60
CA GLY A 7 11.93 -11.54 -4.49
C GLY A 7 12.14 -12.34 -5.78
N LYS A 8 11.90 -13.66 -5.70
CA LYS A 8 12.00 -14.56 -6.86
C LYS A 8 10.86 -14.22 -7.84
N ASN A 9 11.20 -13.96 -9.11
CA ASN A 9 10.28 -13.54 -10.18
C ASN A 9 9.59 -12.19 -9.94
N ASP A 10 10.25 -11.24 -9.25
CA ASP A 10 9.76 -9.86 -9.09
C ASP A 10 8.37 -9.74 -8.47
N THR A 11 7.98 -10.71 -7.61
CA THR A 11 6.62 -10.77 -7.05
C THR A 11 6.30 -9.72 -5.98
N ILE A 12 7.30 -8.96 -5.55
CA ILE A 12 7.18 -7.92 -4.52
C ILE A 12 7.58 -6.59 -5.13
N ILE A 13 6.77 -5.57 -4.89
CA ILE A 13 7.06 -4.19 -5.32
C ILE A 13 7.21 -3.29 -4.11
N TYR A 14 8.27 -2.48 -4.12
CA TYR A 14 8.48 -1.37 -3.21
C TYR A 14 8.27 -0.06 -3.97
N ILE A 15 7.56 0.87 -3.35
CA ILE A 15 7.15 2.11 -4.00
C ILE A 15 7.75 3.27 -3.25
N GLU A 16 8.50 4.10 -3.97
CA GLU A 16 9.05 5.35 -3.49
C GLU A 16 8.25 6.51 -4.12
N SER A 17 7.81 7.45 -3.31
CA SER A 17 7.08 8.64 -3.75
C SER A 17 7.37 9.79 -2.79
N GLU A 18 7.32 11.02 -3.30
CA GLU A 18 7.39 12.24 -2.47
C GLU A 18 6.00 12.64 -1.94
N GLU A 19 4.94 12.03 -2.47
CA GLU A 19 3.57 12.28 -2.07
C GLU A 19 2.93 11.08 -1.37
N VAL A 20 2.04 11.37 -0.43
CA VAL A 20 1.12 10.39 0.19
C VAL A 20 0.28 9.71 -0.88
N LEU A 21 0.37 8.38 -0.94
CA LEU A 21 -0.33 7.54 -1.93
C LEU A 21 -1.65 7.01 -1.40
N ILE A 22 -1.70 6.67 -0.11
CA ILE A 22 -2.92 6.17 0.55
C ILE A 22 -3.47 7.29 1.42
N ARG A 23 -4.44 8.05 0.90
CA ARG A 23 -5.13 9.13 1.60
C ARG A 23 -6.45 8.67 2.22
N ASP A 24 -7.10 7.71 1.57
CA ASP A 24 -8.41 7.16 1.88
C ASP A 24 -8.59 5.77 1.23
N THR A 25 -9.78 5.18 1.39
CA THR A 25 -10.12 3.87 0.80
C THR A 25 -10.05 3.87 -0.72
N GLN A 26 -10.35 4.98 -1.40
CA GLN A 26 -10.35 5.05 -2.87
C GLN A 26 -8.92 5.06 -3.42
N SER A 27 -8.07 5.93 -2.89
CA SER A 27 -6.66 6.01 -3.25
C SER A 27 -5.90 4.71 -2.97
N ALA A 28 -6.25 3.98 -1.91
CA ALA A 28 -5.73 2.62 -1.68
C ALA A 28 -6.13 1.63 -2.79
N LEU A 29 -7.38 1.68 -3.25
CA LEU A 29 -7.87 0.85 -4.35
C LEU A 29 -7.19 1.20 -5.68
N ASP A 30 -7.05 2.50 -5.97
CA ASP A 30 -6.41 2.98 -7.18
C ASP A 30 -4.95 2.51 -7.24
N LEU A 31 -4.20 2.67 -6.14
CA LEU A 31 -2.84 2.19 -6.00
C LEU A 31 -2.74 0.68 -6.23
N MET A 32 -3.64 -0.08 -5.61
CA MET A 32 -3.68 -1.54 -5.74
C MET A 32 -3.98 -1.98 -7.17
N ALA A 33 -4.95 -1.32 -7.84
CA ALA A 33 -5.30 -1.59 -9.22
C ALA A 33 -4.10 -1.35 -10.14
N THR A 34 -3.42 -0.21 -10.02
CA THR A 34 -2.19 0.08 -10.79
C THR A 34 -1.15 -1.02 -10.61
N ILE A 35 -0.90 -1.48 -9.39
CA ILE A 35 0.13 -2.50 -9.14
C ILE A 35 -0.27 -3.87 -9.70
N ILE A 36 -1.50 -4.29 -9.47
CA ILE A 36 -1.98 -5.61 -9.91
C ILE A 36 -2.06 -5.66 -11.43
N PHE A 37 -2.67 -4.65 -12.07
CA PHE A 37 -2.91 -4.68 -13.51
C PHE A 37 -1.69 -4.26 -14.34
N GLU A 38 -0.94 -3.24 -13.92
CA GLU A 38 0.19 -2.76 -14.72
C GLU A 38 1.50 -3.48 -14.40
N LYS A 39 1.71 -3.89 -13.14
CA LYS A 39 2.97 -4.48 -12.69
C LYS A 39 2.88 -5.98 -12.44
N ASN A 40 1.69 -6.58 -12.56
CA ASN A 40 1.43 -8.01 -12.34
C ASN A 40 1.98 -8.51 -10.98
N CYS A 41 1.94 -7.65 -9.97
CA CYS A 41 2.43 -7.91 -8.61
C CYS A 41 1.27 -7.84 -7.62
N ASN A 42 1.36 -8.63 -6.55
CA ASN A 42 0.33 -8.65 -5.50
C ASN A 42 0.90 -8.46 -4.08
N LYS A 43 2.20 -8.20 -3.94
CA LYS A 43 2.85 -7.89 -2.66
C LYS A 43 3.46 -6.51 -2.74
N ILE A 44 3.03 -5.63 -1.84
CA ILE A 44 3.30 -4.20 -1.90
C ILE A 44 3.99 -3.79 -0.60
N ILE A 45 5.11 -3.09 -0.72
CA ILE A 45 5.83 -2.47 0.40
C ILE A 45 5.70 -0.95 0.26
N LEU A 46 5.21 -0.31 1.31
CA LEU A 46 5.09 1.15 1.40
C LEU A 46 5.78 1.66 2.67
N ASP A 47 6.44 2.80 2.57
CA ASP A 47 6.83 3.56 3.75
C ASP A 47 5.60 4.17 4.43
N LYS A 48 5.64 4.28 5.76
CA LYS A 48 4.60 4.87 6.61
C LYS A 48 4.23 6.28 6.13
N GLU A 49 5.22 7.02 5.67
CA GLU A 49 5.11 8.40 5.14
C GLU A 49 4.23 8.49 3.88
N LEU A 50 4.04 7.37 3.17
CA LEU A 50 3.19 7.30 1.98
C LEU A 50 1.71 7.06 2.31
N ILE A 51 1.38 6.95 3.60
CA ILE A 51 0.04 6.65 4.11
C ILE A 51 -0.38 7.82 5.02
N CYS A 52 -1.63 8.26 4.91
CA CYS A 52 -2.12 9.34 5.77
C CYS A 52 -2.09 8.95 7.25
N GLU A 53 -1.90 9.94 8.12
CA GLU A 53 -1.80 9.71 9.57
C GLU A 53 -3.08 9.09 10.15
N ASP A 54 -4.25 9.40 9.58
CA ASP A 54 -5.54 8.87 10.03
C ASP A 54 -5.63 7.35 9.90
N PHE A 55 -4.85 6.73 9.01
CA PHE A 55 -4.70 5.28 8.93
C PHE A 55 -4.13 4.68 10.23
N PHE A 56 -3.21 5.39 10.90
CA PHE A 56 -2.59 4.92 12.14
C PHE A 56 -3.45 5.24 13.38
N ILE A 57 -4.42 6.14 13.24
CA ILE A 57 -5.40 6.45 14.29
C ILE A 57 -6.55 5.43 14.19
N LEU A 58 -6.43 4.29 14.87
CA LEU A 58 -7.38 3.17 14.72
C LEU A 58 -8.85 3.53 15.02
N SER A 59 -9.11 4.55 15.85
CA SER A 59 -10.47 5.01 16.16
C SER A 59 -11.18 5.67 14.97
N THR A 60 -10.47 6.03 13.89
CA THR A 60 -11.08 6.57 12.66
C THR A 60 -11.78 5.49 11.84
N GLY A 61 -11.42 4.21 12.01
CA GLY A 61 -11.92 3.09 11.22
C GLY A 61 -11.32 2.95 9.82
N ILE A 62 -10.57 3.96 9.35
CA ILE A 62 -9.98 4.01 7.99
C ILE A 62 -9.02 2.84 7.73
N ALA A 63 -8.22 2.47 8.74
CA ALA A 63 -7.31 1.33 8.65
C ALA A 63 -8.05 0.03 8.30
N GLY A 64 -9.19 -0.20 8.95
CA GLY A 64 -10.01 -1.39 8.74
C GLY A 64 -10.60 -1.44 7.34
N GLU A 65 -11.14 -0.32 6.85
CA GLU A 65 -11.69 -0.23 5.50
C GLU A 65 -10.64 -0.52 4.43
N ILE A 66 -9.46 0.10 4.55
CA ILE A 66 -8.35 -0.07 3.62
C ILE A 66 -7.84 -1.51 3.66
N LEU A 67 -7.50 -2.04 4.84
CA LEU A 67 -6.98 -3.40 4.98
C LEU A 67 -7.97 -4.46 4.49
N GLN A 68 -9.28 -4.23 4.68
CA GLN A 68 -10.32 -5.11 4.14
C GLN A 68 -10.27 -5.16 2.61
N LYS A 69 -10.00 -4.04 1.91
CA LYS A 69 -9.81 -4.06 0.45
C LYS A 69 -8.62 -4.92 0.07
N PHE A 70 -7.47 -4.75 0.72
CA PHE A 70 -6.27 -5.56 0.42
C PHE A 70 -6.55 -7.07 0.56
N ILE A 71 -7.30 -7.46 1.59
CA ILE A 71 -7.73 -8.85 1.78
C ILE A 71 -8.68 -9.30 0.66
N ASN A 72 -9.73 -8.52 0.36
CA ASN A 72 -10.74 -8.87 -0.64
C ASN A 72 -10.15 -9.08 -2.04
N TYR A 73 -9.13 -8.29 -2.39
CA TYR A 73 -8.44 -8.39 -3.68
C TYR A 73 -7.19 -9.30 -3.64
N SER A 74 -6.99 -10.05 -2.54
CA SER A 74 -5.85 -10.97 -2.38
C SER A 74 -4.47 -10.31 -2.56
N ALA A 75 -4.37 -9.03 -2.20
CA ALA A 75 -3.12 -8.27 -2.16
C ALA A 75 -2.50 -8.32 -0.75
N LYS A 76 -1.18 -8.36 -0.69
CA LYS A 76 -0.42 -8.28 0.57
C LYS A 76 0.21 -6.90 0.67
N LEU A 77 -0.01 -6.25 1.81
CA LEU A 77 0.57 -4.97 2.15
C LEU A 77 1.57 -5.13 3.29
N ALA A 78 2.75 -4.55 3.14
CA ALA A 78 3.72 -4.34 4.19
C ALA A 78 3.95 -2.84 4.34
N ILE A 79 3.80 -2.34 5.56
CA ILE A 79 4.04 -0.93 5.90
C ILE A 79 5.33 -0.90 6.72
N ILE A 80 6.32 -0.16 6.24
CA ILE A 80 7.63 -0.02 6.88
C ILE A 80 7.86 1.42 7.32
N GLY A 81 8.68 1.65 8.34
CA GLY A 81 8.97 2.99 8.84
C GLY A 81 9.14 3.00 10.36
N ASP A 82 9.35 4.18 10.91
CA ASP A 82 9.46 4.37 12.36
C ASP A 82 8.08 4.57 13.00
N PHE A 83 7.80 3.75 14.02
CA PHE A 83 6.56 3.76 14.80
C PHE A 83 6.82 4.03 16.29
N SER A 84 8.04 4.42 16.65
CA SER A 84 8.46 4.72 18.02
C SER A 84 7.76 5.94 18.63
#